data_AF-A0A2D6XIH1-F1
#
_entry.id   AF-A0A2D6XIH1-F1
#
_cell.length_a   1.000
_cell.length_b   1.000
_cell.length_c   1.000
_cell.angle_alpha   90.00
_cell.angle_beta   90.00
_cell.angle_gamma   90.00
#
_symmetry.space_group_name_H-M   'P 1'
#
loop_
_entity.id
_entity.type
_entity.pdbx_description
1 polymer ?
#
loop_
_entity_poly.entity_id
_entity_poly.type
_entity_poly.pdbx_seq_one_letter_code
_entity_poly.pdbx_strand_id
1 'polypeptide(L)'
;MQSIRPDLTLTAHSVRGDEPCLRLSEENIVGLKPGGGVRRVQIILVVRNDRVWEYRKDMGRANKFRAPEFAFPGAVPLSNGRWDVIETVQRLKHAAEDVHAYGIPTEEQEPTDLTKGFEEYATRRRDARVGRKQIAMPGGVS
;
A
#
# COMPACT_ATOMS: atom_id res chain seq x y z
N MET A 1 -14.48 19.73 -22.87
CA MET A 1 -13.15 19.11 -23.07
C MET A 1 -12.10 20.18 -22.81
N GLN A 2 -11.54 20.24 -21.59
CA GLN A 2 -10.43 21.13 -21.29
C GLN A 2 -9.12 20.40 -21.55
N SER A 3 -8.37 20.90 -22.52
CA SER A 3 -7.02 20.47 -22.85
C SER A 3 -6.08 20.91 -21.73
N ILE A 4 -5.61 19.95 -20.93
CA ILE A 4 -4.61 20.17 -19.89
C ILE A 4 -3.26 20.27 -20.61
N ARG A 5 -2.67 21.47 -20.62
CA ARG A 5 -1.35 21.75 -21.21
C ARG A 5 -0.28 20.90 -20.51
N PRO A 6 0.68 20.31 -21.25
CA PRO A 6 1.58 19.33 -20.66
C PRO A 6 2.93 19.87 -20.15
N ASP A 7 3.06 21.17 -19.86
CA ASP A 7 4.38 21.77 -19.52
C ASP A 7 4.52 22.40 -18.12
N LEU A 8 3.49 22.38 -17.26
CA LEU A 8 3.67 22.73 -15.84
C LEU A 8 4.00 21.48 -15.02
N THR A 9 5.28 21.14 -14.96
CA THR A 9 5.78 20.40 -13.79
C THR A 9 5.76 21.39 -12.62
N LEU A 10 4.71 21.35 -11.80
CA LEU A 10 4.62 22.12 -10.56
C LEU A 10 5.61 21.56 -9.54
N THR A 11 6.88 21.87 -9.75
CA THR A 11 7.99 21.62 -8.82
C THR A 11 7.99 22.68 -7.73
N ALA A 12 6.96 22.73 -6.87
CA ALA A 12 6.97 23.65 -5.72
C ALA A 12 6.10 23.26 -4.52
N HIS A 13 5.34 22.17 -4.58
CA HIS A 13 4.57 21.70 -3.43
C HIS A 13 4.94 20.25 -3.16
N SER A 14 5.80 20.05 -2.15
CA SER A 14 6.03 18.72 -1.59
C SER A 14 4.71 18.21 -1.03
N VAL A 15 4.36 16.97 -1.36
CA VAL A 15 3.26 16.27 -0.71
C VAL A 15 3.74 15.77 0.65
N ARG A 16 3.07 16.19 1.74
CA ARG A 16 3.37 15.72 3.09
C ARG A 16 2.83 14.29 3.27
N GLY A 17 3.48 13.53 4.15
CA GLY A 17 3.10 12.14 4.39
C GLY A 17 1.73 11.98 5.07
N ASP A 18 1.33 12.94 5.88
CA ASP A 18 0.09 12.96 6.65
C ASP A 18 -1.13 13.48 5.87
N GLU A 19 -0.94 13.87 4.60
CA GLU A 19 -2.05 14.36 3.79
C GLU A 19 -3.04 13.24 3.43
N PRO A 20 -4.36 13.53 3.43
CA PRO A 20 -5.37 12.62 2.91
C PRO A 20 -5.12 12.32 1.44
N CYS A 21 -4.98 11.04 1.10
CA CYS A 21 -4.67 10.59 -0.24
C CYS A 21 -5.86 9.88 -0.86
N LEU A 22 -6.40 10.42 -1.95
CA LEU A 22 -7.50 9.81 -2.68
C LEU A 22 -7.04 8.59 -3.49
N ARG A 23 -5.84 8.67 -4.06
CA ARG A 23 -5.25 7.62 -4.91
C ARG A 23 -3.75 7.83 -5.06
N LEU A 24 -3.00 6.75 -5.11
CA LEU A 24 -1.64 6.72 -5.65
C LEU A 24 -1.60 5.73 -6.81
N SER A 25 -1.06 6.12 -7.96
CA SER A 25 -0.84 5.21 -9.08
C SER A 25 0.55 5.37 -9.69
N GLU A 26 1.00 4.33 -10.37
CA GLU A 26 2.24 4.31 -11.12
C GLU A 26 1.97 3.83 -12.54
N GLU A 27 2.14 4.73 -13.49
CA GLU A 27 1.68 4.58 -14.87
C GLU A 27 2.83 4.81 -15.85
N ASN A 28 2.82 4.10 -16.97
CA ASN A 28 3.76 4.19 -18.07
C ASN A 28 3.24 5.23 -19.07
N ILE A 29 3.91 6.38 -19.14
CA ILE A 29 3.53 7.48 -20.02
C ILE A 29 4.57 7.61 -21.13
N VAL A 30 4.10 7.77 -22.38
CA VAL A 30 5.00 8.06 -23.50
C VAL A 30 5.53 9.48 -23.34
N GLY A 31 6.85 9.63 -23.29
CA GLY A 31 7.50 10.93 -23.18
C GLY A 31 7.08 11.85 -24.34
N LEU A 32 6.69 13.08 -24.02
CA LEU A 32 6.16 14.05 -24.99
C LEU A 32 7.19 14.59 -25.98
N LYS A 33 8.48 14.34 -25.72
CA LYS A 33 9.55 14.71 -26.65
C LYS A 33 9.77 13.59 -27.66
N PRO A 34 10.00 13.90 -28.95
CA PRO A 34 10.37 12.91 -29.95
C PRO A 34 11.56 12.07 -29.46
N GLY A 35 11.41 10.75 -29.43
CA GLY A 35 12.42 9.82 -28.93
C GLY A 35 12.52 9.68 -27.40
N GLY A 36 11.60 10.29 -26.63
CA GLY A 36 11.60 10.29 -25.16
C GLY A 36 11.39 8.93 -24.50
N GLY A 37 10.90 7.94 -25.25
CA GLY A 37 10.61 6.59 -24.77
C GLY A 37 9.50 6.55 -23.73
N VAL A 38 9.19 5.34 -23.24
CA VAL A 38 8.20 5.15 -22.17
C VAL A 38 8.82 5.45 -20.81
N ARG A 39 8.18 6.33 -20.05
CA ARG A 39 8.60 6.78 -18.71
C ARG A 39 7.62 6.25 -17.67
N ARG A 40 8.12 5.87 -16.50
CA ARG A 40 7.27 5.56 -15.33
C ARG A 40 7.00 6.85 -14.57
N VAL A 41 5.74 7.14 -14.29
CA VAL A 41 5.30 8.32 -13.55
C VAL A 41 4.45 7.87 -12.37
N GLN A 42 4.79 8.33 -11.17
CA GLN A 42 3.95 8.19 -9.99
C GLN A 42 3.02 9.38 -9.91
N ILE A 43 1.72 9.12 -9.80
CA ILE A 43 0.65 10.10 -9.70
C ILE A 43 0.03 9.98 -8.32
N ILE A 44 -0.02 11.07 -7.57
CA ILE A 44 -0.60 11.13 -6.22
C ILE A 44 -1.74 12.13 -6.25
N LEU A 45 -2.94 11.68 -5.93
CA LEU A 45 -4.12 12.51 -5.76
C LEU A 45 -4.33 12.76 -4.25
N VAL A 46 -4.26 14.01 -3.82
CA VAL A 46 -4.50 14.41 -2.42
C VAL A 46 -5.67 15.34 -2.29
N VAL A 47 -6.30 15.37 -1.12
CA VAL A 47 -7.41 16.28 -0.83
C VAL A 47 -6.94 17.40 0.09
N ARG A 48 -7.11 18.66 -0.35
CA ARG A 48 -6.83 19.87 0.43
C ARG A 48 -7.98 20.84 0.28
N ASN A 49 -8.54 21.32 1.39
CA ASN A 49 -9.67 22.26 1.39
C ASN A 49 -10.82 21.78 0.47
N ASP A 50 -11.21 20.52 0.61
CA ASP A 50 -12.25 19.85 -0.19
C ASP A 50 -12.01 19.82 -1.70
N ARG A 51 -10.75 20.00 -2.14
CA ARG A 51 -10.34 19.94 -3.54
C ARG A 51 -9.28 18.88 -3.76
N VAL A 52 -9.37 18.20 -4.90
CA VAL A 52 -8.37 17.23 -5.34
C VAL A 52 -7.21 17.97 -6.01
N TRP A 53 -6.00 17.62 -5.58
CA TRP A 53 -4.75 18.09 -6.16
C TRP A 53 -3.97 16.89 -6.69
N GLU A 54 -3.44 17.01 -7.90
CA GLU A 54 -2.64 15.98 -8.54
C GLU A 54 -1.16 16.34 -8.52
N TYR A 55 -0.35 15.39 -8.09
CA TYR A 55 1.10 15.48 -8.06
C TYR A 55 1.68 14.39 -8.93
N ARG A 56 2.58 14.77 -9.85
CA ARG A 56 3.28 13.83 -10.73
C ARG A 56 4.76 13.82 -10.41
N LYS A 57 5.31 12.63 -10.19
CA LYS A 57 6.74 12.40 -10.03
C LYS A 57 7.22 11.50 -11.16
N ASP A 58 8.11 12.01 -11.98
CA ASP A 58 8.79 11.21 -12.99
C ASP A 58 9.81 10.29 -12.30
N MET A 59 9.65 8.99 -12.45
CA MET A 59 10.49 7.98 -11.81
C MET A 59 11.60 7.47 -12.75
N GLY A 60 11.60 7.89 -14.02
CA GLY A 60 12.59 7.51 -15.01
C GLY A 60 12.05 6.60 -16.11
N ARG A 61 12.95 5.84 -16.76
CA ARG A 61 12.60 4.96 -17.88
C ARG A 61 11.80 3.75 -17.39
N ALA A 62 10.67 3.46 -18.04
CA ALA A 62 9.77 2.37 -17.66
C ALA A 62 10.47 0.99 -17.66
N ASN A 63 11.43 0.77 -18.56
CA ASN A 63 12.19 -0.48 -18.65
C ASN A 63 13.09 -0.79 -17.43
N LYS A 64 13.26 0.16 -16.49
CA LYS A 64 13.97 -0.07 -15.23
C LYS A 64 13.09 -0.66 -14.13
N PHE A 65 11.77 -0.66 -14.32
CA PHE A 65 10.81 -1.11 -13.32
C PHE A 65 10.39 -2.55 -13.65
N ARG A 66 10.55 -3.46 -12.68
CA ARG A 66 10.09 -4.85 -12.80
C ARG A 66 8.60 -4.98 -12.49
N ALA A 67 8.11 -4.17 -11.57
CA ALA A 67 6.69 -4.14 -11.22
C ALA A 67 5.84 -3.59 -12.39
N PRO A 68 4.66 -4.16 -12.65
CA PRO A 68 3.73 -3.62 -13.64
C PRO A 68 3.17 -2.26 -13.19
N GLU A 69 2.29 -1.66 -13.99
CA GLU A 69 1.51 -0.49 -13.55
C GLU A 69 0.54 -0.90 -12.45
N PHE A 70 0.30 0.00 -11.50
CA PHE A 70 -0.59 -0.27 -10.38
C PHE A 70 -1.26 1.01 -9.87
N ALA A 71 -2.35 0.83 -9.14
CA ALA A 71 -3.05 1.90 -8.46
C ALA A 71 -3.56 1.42 -7.10
N PHE A 72 -3.31 2.21 -6.07
CA PHE A 72 -3.86 2.03 -4.75
C PHE A 72 -4.98 3.06 -4.53
N PRO A 73 -6.23 2.62 -4.30
CA PRO A 73 -7.30 3.50 -3.88
C PRO A 73 -7.04 3.92 -2.43
N GLY A 74 -7.21 5.20 -2.13
CA GLY A 74 -7.12 5.74 -0.77
C GLY A 74 -8.46 6.22 -0.20
N ALA A 75 -9.54 6.03 -0.96
CA ALA A 75 -10.88 6.37 -0.54
C ALA A 75 -11.89 5.28 -0.86
N VAL A 76 -12.93 5.22 -0.04
CA VAL A 76 -14.05 4.29 -0.19
C VAL A 76 -15.32 5.06 -0.58
N PRO A 77 -16.16 4.51 -1.47
CA PRO A 77 -17.42 5.15 -1.79
C PRO A 77 -18.39 5.04 -0.61
N LEU A 78 -19.07 6.13 -0.29
CA LEU A 78 -20.17 6.18 0.67
C LEU A 78 -21.50 6.00 -0.06
N SER A 79 -22.51 5.52 0.66
CA SER A 79 -23.87 5.28 0.13
C SER A 79 -24.57 6.53 -0.41
N ASN A 80 -24.12 7.72 -0.02
CA ASN A 80 -24.65 9.01 -0.46
C ASN A 80 -23.95 9.58 -1.71
N GLY A 81 -23.15 8.77 -2.41
CA GLY A 81 -22.42 9.19 -3.61
C GLY A 81 -21.18 10.06 -3.32
N ARG A 82 -20.81 10.22 -2.04
CA ARG A 82 -19.54 10.85 -1.63
C ARG A 82 -18.47 9.78 -1.47
N TRP A 83 -17.23 10.22 -1.25
CA TRP A 83 -16.10 9.35 -0.97
C TRP A 83 -15.51 9.72 0.39
N ASP A 84 -15.14 8.71 1.17
CA ASP A 84 -14.42 8.88 2.44
C ASP A 84 -12.96 8.52 2.26
N VAL A 85 -12.06 9.48 2.53
CA VAL A 85 -10.62 9.29 2.36
C VAL A 85 -10.06 8.70 3.64
N ILE A 86 -9.73 7.41 3.59
CA ILE A 86 -9.28 6.62 4.74
C ILE A 86 -7.77 6.41 4.77
N GLU A 87 -7.06 6.78 3.70
CA GLU A 87 -5.62 6.58 3.56
C GLU A 87 -4.84 7.90 3.53
N THR A 88 -3.57 7.80 3.95
CA THR A 88 -2.61 8.90 3.88
C THR A 88 -1.60 8.67 2.77
N VAL A 89 -0.97 9.75 2.32
CA VAL A 89 0.10 9.67 1.31
C VAL A 89 1.23 8.75 1.75
N GLN A 90 1.62 8.80 3.02
CA GLN A 90 2.68 7.96 3.55
C GLN A 90 2.32 6.48 3.50
N ARG A 91 1.10 6.10 3.89
CA ARG A 91 0.67 4.69 3.83
C ARG A 91 0.68 4.16 2.39
N LEU A 92 0.16 4.93 1.44
CA LEU A 92 0.15 4.52 0.04
C LEU A 92 1.56 4.47 -0.59
N LYS A 93 2.48 5.33 -0.13
CA LYS A 93 3.90 5.25 -0.54
C LYS A 93 4.57 3.99 -0.01
N HIS A 94 4.34 3.61 1.25
CA HIS A 94 4.86 2.34 1.78
C HIS A 94 4.29 1.15 0.99
N ALA A 95 3.00 1.16 0.65
CA ALA A 95 2.41 0.11 -0.19
C ALA A 95 3.04 0.05 -1.60
N ALA A 96 3.39 1.19 -2.18
CA ALA A 96 4.13 1.24 -3.45
C ALA A 96 5.56 0.69 -3.32
N GLU A 97 6.24 0.99 -2.21
CA GLU A 97 7.56 0.43 -1.89
C GLU A 97 7.50 -1.09 -1.74
N ASP A 98 6.46 -1.62 -1.09
CA ASP A 98 6.23 -3.06 -0.97
C ASP A 98 6.05 -3.72 -2.35
N VAL A 99 5.30 -3.10 -3.26
CA VAL A 99 5.16 -3.59 -4.65
C VAL A 99 6.48 -3.55 -5.40
N HIS A 100 7.32 -2.54 -5.18
CA HIS A 100 8.65 -2.49 -5.80
C HIS A 100 9.59 -3.56 -5.25
N ALA A 101 9.50 -3.86 -3.95
CA ALA A 101 10.34 -4.82 -3.27
C ALA A 101 9.93 -6.27 -3.56
N TYR A 102 8.64 -6.56 -3.53
CA TYR A 102 8.09 -7.92 -3.52
C TYR A 102 7.28 -8.26 -4.77
N GLY A 103 6.97 -7.27 -5.62
CA GLY A 103 6.03 -7.42 -6.72
C GLY A 103 4.58 -7.27 -6.26
N ILE A 104 3.64 -7.33 -7.21
CA ILE A 104 2.22 -7.44 -6.89
C ILE A 104 1.96 -8.90 -6.56
N PRO A 105 1.33 -9.23 -5.41
CA PRO A 105 0.88 -10.58 -5.14
C PRO A 105 -0.05 -11.02 -6.27
N THR A 106 0.42 -11.92 -7.13
CA THR A 106 -0.44 -12.67 -8.04
C THR A 106 -1.15 -13.69 -7.19
N GLU A 107 -2.47 -13.56 -7.03
CA GLU A 107 -3.29 -14.51 -6.27
C GLU A 107 -3.23 -15.92 -6.89
N GLU A 108 -2.23 -16.68 -6.46
CA GLU A 108 -2.30 -18.10 -6.11
C GLU A 108 -1.68 -18.22 -4.71
N GLN A 109 -2.21 -17.46 -3.74
CA GLN A 109 -2.01 -17.85 -2.35
C GLN A 109 -2.92 -19.04 -2.11
N GLU A 110 -2.33 -20.25 -2.06
CA GLU A 110 -3.02 -21.42 -1.52
C GLU A 110 -3.72 -20.99 -0.21
N PRO A 111 -5.02 -21.29 -0.02
CA PRO A 111 -5.73 -20.91 1.18
C PRO A 111 -4.90 -21.30 2.38
N THR A 112 -4.45 -20.33 3.15
CA THR A 112 -3.73 -20.63 4.39
C THR A 112 -4.71 -21.40 5.25
N ASP A 113 -4.45 -22.70 5.46
CA ASP A 113 -5.28 -23.54 6.30
C ASP A 113 -5.09 -23.11 7.77
N LEU A 114 -5.90 -22.13 8.16
CA LEU A 114 -5.91 -21.57 9.51
C LEU A 114 -6.28 -22.62 10.55
N THR A 115 -7.00 -23.67 10.15
CA THR A 115 -7.34 -24.81 11.02
C THR A 115 -6.07 -25.56 11.38
N LYS A 116 -5.28 -25.93 10.37
CA LYS A 116 -3.98 -26.60 10.58
C LYS A 116 -3.01 -25.73 11.37
N GLY A 117 -2.94 -24.43 11.06
CA GLY A 117 -2.10 -23.48 11.80
C GLY A 117 -2.48 -23.38 13.29
N PHE A 118 -3.78 -23.44 13.60
CA PHE A 118 -4.27 -23.47 14.98
C PHE A 118 -3.99 -24.80 15.69
N GLU A 119 -4.17 -25.93 15.00
CA GLU A 119 -3.89 -27.27 15.53
C GLU A 119 -2.40 -27.45 15.86
N GLU A 120 -1.49 -26.99 15.01
CA GLU A 120 -0.05 -27.00 15.24
C GLU A 120 0.34 -26.12 16.46
N TYR A 121 -0.26 -24.94 16.58
CA TYR A 121 -0.07 -24.07 17.74
C TYR A 121 -0.60 -24.71 19.04
N ALA A 122 -1.80 -25.28 19.01
CA ALA A 122 -2.42 -25.94 20.16
C ALA A 122 -1.60 -27.15 20.63
N THR A 123 -1.08 -27.94 19.68
CA THR A 123 -0.22 -29.11 19.96
C THR A 123 1.11 -28.67 20.59
N ARG A 124 1.79 -27.68 20.00
CA ARG A 124 3.02 -27.11 20.57
C ARG A 124 2.82 -26.60 22.00
N ARG A 125 1.67 -25.98 22.28
CA ARG A 125 1.30 -25.48 23.61
C ARG A 125 0.96 -26.62 24.59
N ARG A 126 0.36 -27.71 24.11
CA ARG A 126 0.07 -28.92 24.88
C ARG A 126 1.36 -29.63 25.26
N ASP A 127 2.27 -29.84 24.32
CA ASP A 127 3.54 -30.52 24.55
C ASP A 127 4.46 -29.71 25.47
N ALA A 128 4.44 -28.38 25.34
CA ALA A 128 5.13 -27.48 26.27
C ALA A 128 4.56 -27.54 27.71
N ARG A 129 3.30 -27.96 27.89
CA ARG A 129 2.70 -28.20 29.21
C ARG A 129 3.03 -29.59 29.77
N VAL A 130 3.15 -30.61 28.92
CA VAL A 130 3.49 -31.98 29.33
C VAL A 130 4.91 -32.08 29.92
N GLY A 131 5.82 -31.16 29.57
CA GLY A 131 7.17 -31.07 30.12
C GLY A 131 7.34 -30.32 31.46
N ARG A 132 6.28 -29.70 32.03
CA ARG A 132 6.40 -29.02 33.32
C ARG A 132 6.09 -29.97 34.47
N LYS A 133 7.13 -30.40 35.21
CA LYS A 133 7.01 -31.06 36.51
C LYS A 133 6.03 -30.29 37.40
N GLN A 134 5.00 -30.97 37.88
CA GLN A 134 4.12 -30.45 38.92
C GLN A 134 4.95 -30.20 40.19
N ILE A 135 4.94 -28.96 40.67
CA ILE A 135 5.51 -28.60 41.97
C ILE A 135 4.33 -28.48 42.94
N ALA A 136 4.30 -29.34 43.95
CA ALA A 136 3.40 -29.19 45.08
C ALA A 136 3.88 -28.01 45.94
N MET A 137 3.00 -27.06 46.24
CA MET A 137 3.28 -25.97 47.18
C MET A 137 3.04 -26.47 48.62
N PRO A 138 4.02 -26.36 49.54
CA PRO A 138 3.82 -26.73 50.94
C PRO A 138 3.30 -25.55 51.78
N GLY A 139 2.19 -25.77 52.50
CA GLY A 139 1.77 -25.05 53.71
C GLY A 139 1.22 -23.62 53.52
N GLY A 140 0.24 -23.13 54.28
CA GLY A 140 -0.45 -23.71 55.42
C GLY A 140 -1.35 -22.67 56.09
N VAL A 141 -2.42 -23.20 56.70
CA VAL A 141 -3.11 -22.79 57.94
C VAL A 141 -3.64 -21.36 58.10
N SER A 142 -4.94 -21.30 58.38
CA SER A 142 -5.41 -20.73 59.66
C SER A 142 -6.18 -21.80 60.40
#